data_AF-A0A352YZF8-F1
#
_entry.id   AF-A0A352YZF8-F1
#
_cell.length_a   1.000
_cell.length_b   1.000
_cell.length_c   1.000
_cell.angle_alpha   90.00
_cell.angle_beta   90.00
_cell.angle_gamma   90.00
#
_symmetry.space_group_name_H-M   'P 1'
#
loop_
_entity.id
_entity.type
_entity.pdbx_description
1 polymer ?
#
loop_
_entity_poly.entity_id
_entity_poly.type
_entity_poly.pdbx_seq_one_letter_code
_entity_poly.pdbx_strand_id
1 'polypeptide(L)'
;MKSKLHYLKLRTGAFVIMTVIPILSLQAQDYLISFEASSDTITLESVIVENLTQGTILEMKGNEVLHLKGVVPVFETISDNETGIITFYPNPMKEYARMQFVLPEPGETRINFYDLSGRQILQTRDKLSNGEHIYGIQGLEEGIYFVRIISGKYSYSGRIISSGSKRGIAKVVYENTMAIGGKQIDTKETKGTNAEKVFQYTTGDILKLTGISGKYRTVMTVVPTEGKPITFSFIACTDKDFNNYSIVQIGLQTWMAENLKTTKYNDGTAIDNLTDASAWSFLYSPAYCLWGNDAANKDVYGALYNWYAVSTGKLCPSGWHVSTDNDWKVLEGYIVGDSDANKLKETGTTHWPSPNSGATNATGFTALPGGHRGDLGSFYAKGDNGQFWCNSEYSYTNAWNRGIINEFSTVVRKNNSKVNGFSVRCLKDFKIVLRILDATSWTPENHNLSTVSNAVIKLYTSKASFDNNLPEFTTTSDANGMVQLLALPVQNQYSYLLIVEKGDLKNIKDGYIIGGVFNNSFDIFAWPTQTGAYIGALKYIDVNGDKVISPDDRIWYDTLTVNEDQTAAKIVIIGK
;
A
#
# COMPACT_ATOMS: atom_id res chain seq x y z
N MET A 1 -1.18 -48.18 -72.86
CA MET A 1 -1.60 -47.21 -71.83
C MET A 1 -0.46 -47.04 -70.84
N LYS A 2 0.24 -45.90 -70.86
CA LYS A 2 1.06 -45.36 -69.75
C LYS A 2 1.58 -43.98 -70.16
N SER A 3 0.97 -42.95 -69.58
CA SER A 3 1.28 -41.54 -69.76
C SER A 3 2.59 -41.18 -69.06
N LYS A 4 3.36 -40.28 -69.67
CA LYS A 4 4.50 -39.60 -69.05
C LYS A 4 3.99 -38.62 -67.99
N LEU A 5 4.52 -38.67 -66.78
CA LEU A 5 4.37 -37.61 -65.78
C LEU A 5 5.73 -36.89 -65.62
N HIS A 6 5.72 -35.56 -65.80
CA HIS A 6 6.86 -34.67 -65.61
C HIS A 6 7.13 -34.46 -64.11
N TYR A 7 8.40 -34.56 -63.70
CA TYR A 7 8.86 -34.10 -62.39
C TYR A 7 9.09 -32.58 -62.42
N LEU A 8 8.27 -31.83 -61.67
CA LEU A 8 8.52 -30.42 -61.36
C LEU A 8 9.45 -30.36 -60.13
N LYS A 9 10.65 -29.80 -60.29
CA LYS A 9 11.56 -29.48 -59.17
C LYS A 9 10.99 -28.29 -58.39
N LEU A 10 10.44 -28.51 -57.20
CA LEU A 10 10.15 -27.44 -56.25
C LEU A 10 11.47 -27.00 -55.59
N ARG A 11 11.84 -25.73 -55.74
CA ARG A 11 12.89 -25.08 -54.94
C ARG A 11 12.29 -24.73 -53.58
N THR A 12 12.82 -25.32 -52.51
CA THR A 12 12.54 -24.93 -51.12
C THR A 12 13.18 -23.56 -50.86
N GLY A 13 12.37 -22.49 -50.93
CA GLY A 13 12.71 -21.18 -50.39
C GLY A 13 12.14 -21.08 -48.98
N ALA A 14 13.00 -21.05 -47.97
CA ALA A 14 12.60 -20.78 -46.59
C ALA A 14 12.21 -19.29 -46.48
N PHE A 15 10.91 -19.00 -46.37
CA PHE A 15 10.42 -17.67 -46.00
C PHE A 15 10.50 -17.54 -44.48
N VAL A 16 11.51 -16.81 -44.00
CA VAL A 16 11.57 -16.36 -42.60
C VAL A 16 10.63 -15.16 -42.48
N ILE A 17 9.44 -15.37 -41.91
CA ILE A 17 8.55 -14.29 -41.49
C ILE A 17 9.18 -13.66 -40.24
N MET A 18 9.90 -12.56 -40.42
CA MET A 18 10.40 -11.75 -39.33
C MET A 18 9.21 -10.99 -38.74
N THR A 19 8.56 -11.56 -37.73
CA THR A 19 7.60 -10.84 -36.88
C THR A 19 8.35 -9.76 -36.13
N VAL A 20 8.27 -8.53 -36.61
CA VAL A 20 8.66 -7.34 -35.84
C VAL A 20 7.60 -7.17 -34.76
N ILE A 21 7.84 -7.76 -33.58
CA ILE A 21 7.11 -7.40 -32.37
C ILE A 21 7.60 -5.99 -32.03
N PRO A 22 6.73 -4.95 -32.01
CA PRO A 22 7.14 -3.67 -31.49
C PRO A 22 7.44 -3.89 -30.01
N ILE A 23 8.72 -3.88 -29.65
CA ILE A 23 9.13 -3.72 -28.26
C ILE A 23 8.77 -2.28 -27.90
N LEU A 24 7.55 -2.08 -27.41
CA LEU A 24 7.23 -0.88 -26.65
C LEU A 24 8.08 -0.97 -25.38
N SER A 25 9.27 -0.39 -25.41
CA SER A 25 10.00 -0.11 -24.17
C SER A 25 9.12 0.87 -23.39
N LEU A 26 8.48 0.42 -22.32
CA LEU A 26 7.89 1.32 -21.32
C LEU A 26 9.06 2.11 -20.71
N GLN A 27 9.38 3.26 -21.30
CA GLN A 27 10.21 4.23 -20.61
C GLN A 27 9.37 4.82 -19.48
N ALA A 28 9.93 4.89 -18.27
CA ALA A 28 9.30 5.61 -17.18
C ALA A 28 9.02 7.04 -17.64
N GLN A 29 7.75 7.45 -17.59
CA GLN A 29 7.27 8.74 -18.07
C GLN A 29 7.30 9.74 -16.93
N ASP A 30 7.60 11.01 -17.21
CA ASP A 30 7.52 12.01 -16.16
C ASP A 30 6.06 12.29 -15.80
N TYR A 31 5.73 12.29 -14.51
CA TYR A 31 4.40 12.60 -14.00
C TYR A 31 4.45 13.81 -13.07
N LEU A 32 3.48 14.70 -13.24
CA LEU A 32 3.21 15.78 -12.30
C LEU A 32 2.00 15.40 -11.46
N ILE A 33 2.19 15.35 -10.15
CA ILE A 33 1.15 14.99 -9.18
C ILE A 33 0.98 16.15 -8.22
N SER A 34 -0.22 16.72 -8.20
CA SER A 34 -0.65 17.67 -7.17
C SER A 34 -1.38 16.93 -6.05
N PHE A 35 -1.42 17.52 -4.88
CA PHE A 35 -2.14 16.97 -3.74
C PHE A 35 -3.21 17.94 -3.26
N GLU A 36 -4.32 17.38 -2.80
CA GLU A 36 -5.46 18.14 -2.29
C GLU A 36 -6.13 17.39 -1.14
N ALA A 37 -6.88 18.12 -0.32
CA ALA A 37 -7.76 17.53 0.69
C ALA A 37 -9.15 17.30 0.08
N SER A 38 -9.86 16.27 0.54
CA SER A 38 -11.22 15.95 0.06
C SER A 38 -12.29 16.99 0.48
N SER A 39 -11.93 17.96 1.30
CA SER A 39 -12.80 19.04 1.76
C SER A 39 -12.02 20.35 1.81
N ASP A 40 -12.61 21.42 1.29
CA ASP A 40 -12.06 22.78 1.32
C ASP A 40 -11.89 23.34 2.74
N THR A 41 -12.52 22.71 3.74
CA THR A 41 -12.40 23.10 5.15
C THR A 41 -11.16 22.51 5.84
N ILE A 42 -10.50 21.56 5.20
CA ILE A 42 -9.31 20.87 5.72
C ILE A 42 -8.10 21.32 4.90
N THR A 43 -7.06 21.77 5.58
CA THR A 43 -5.81 22.18 4.92
C THR A 43 -4.83 21.02 4.89
N LEU A 44 -4.39 20.60 3.70
CA LEU A 44 -3.25 19.71 3.54
C LEU A 44 -1.96 20.50 3.80
N GLU A 45 -1.27 20.20 4.90
CA GLU A 45 -0.09 20.95 5.34
C GLU A 45 1.20 20.41 4.70
N SER A 46 1.36 19.09 4.65
CA SER A 46 2.53 18.42 4.09
C SER A 46 2.21 17.02 3.58
N VAL A 47 3.06 16.53 2.68
CA VAL A 47 3.03 15.16 2.16
C VAL A 47 4.42 14.55 2.32
N ILE A 48 4.46 13.31 2.81
CA ILE A 48 5.67 12.48 2.81
C ILE A 48 5.51 11.44 1.70
N VAL A 49 6.50 11.36 0.82
CA VAL A 49 6.56 10.44 -0.32
C VAL A 49 7.67 9.42 -0.06
N GLU A 50 7.32 8.17 0.15
CA GLU A 50 8.24 7.05 0.32
C GLU A 50 8.18 6.16 -0.92
N ASN A 51 9.31 5.92 -1.59
CA ASN A 51 9.41 4.87 -2.61
C ASN A 51 9.74 3.55 -1.90
N LEU A 52 8.75 2.67 -1.79
CA LEU A 52 8.89 1.41 -1.05
C LEU A 52 9.80 0.40 -1.76
N THR A 53 9.93 0.51 -3.08
CA THR A 53 10.81 -0.36 -3.89
C THR A 53 12.27 0.08 -3.74
N GLN A 54 12.53 1.39 -3.74
CA GLN A 54 13.88 1.94 -3.72
C GLN A 54 14.38 2.36 -2.33
N GLY A 55 13.49 2.44 -1.33
CA GLY A 55 13.80 2.88 0.03
C GLY A 55 14.09 4.39 0.15
N THR A 56 13.66 5.21 -0.81
CA THR A 56 13.90 6.67 -0.82
C THR A 56 12.72 7.44 -0.26
N ILE A 57 12.97 8.61 0.34
CA ILE A 57 11.95 9.44 1.00
C ILE A 57 12.10 10.89 0.57
N LEU A 58 10.98 11.59 0.37
CA LEU A 58 10.88 13.01 0.13
C LEU A 58 9.77 13.62 0.99
N GLU A 59 10.07 14.71 1.68
CA GLU A 59 9.09 15.51 2.39
C GLU A 59 8.81 16.80 1.61
N MET A 60 7.54 17.17 1.50
CA MET A 60 7.09 18.33 0.75
C MET A 60 5.88 19.00 1.41
N LYS A 61 5.66 20.28 1.11
CA LYS A 61 4.46 21.00 1.57
C LYS A 61 3.24 20.55 0.78
N GLY A 62 2.05 20.67 1.37
CA GLY A 62 0.80 20.20 0.75
C GLY A 62 0.43 20.90 -0.57
N ASN A 63 0.92 22.13 -0.78
CA ASN A 63 0.70 22.89 -2.01
C ASN A 63 1.83 22.76 -3.05
N GLU A 64 2.88 21.98 -2.78
CA GLU A 64 3.94 21.68 -3.74
C GLU A 64 3.48 20.59 -4.73
N VAL A 65 4.09 20.58 -5.93
CA VAL A 65 3.81 19.56 -6.95
C VAL A 65 4.92 18.53 -6.96
N LEU A 66 4.57 17.25 -6.89
CA LEU A 66 5.51 16.15 -7.02
C LEU A 66 5.78 15.91 -8.51
N HIS A 67 7.02 16.12 -8.92
CA HIS A 67 7.50 15.80 -10.25
C HIS A 67 8.21 14.45 -10.19
N LEU A 68 7.47 13.38 -10.49
CA LEU A 68 8.03 12.06 -10.66
C LEU A 68 8.80 12.00 -11.95
N LYS A 69 10.10 11.79 -11.85
CA LYS A 69 11.00 11.70 -13.00
C LYS A 69 11.36 10.25 -13.25
N GLY A 70 11.03 9.78 -14.43
CA GLY A 70 11.30 8.41 -14.83
C GLY A 70 12.79 8.16 -15.02
N VAL A 71 13.32 7.13 -14.37
CA VAL A 71 14.63 6.57 -14.69
C VAL A 71 14.45 5.28 -15.47
N VAL A 72 15.10 5.17 -16.62
CA VAL A 72 15.17 3.91 -17.37
C VAL A 72 16.11 2.98 -16.62
N PRO A 73 15.64 1.82 -16.13
CA PRO A 73 16.53 0.80 -15.61
C PRO A 73 17.35 0.29 -16.81
N VAL A 74 18.66 0.56 -16.80
CA VAL A 74 19.58 -0.14 -17.68
C VAL A 74 19.61 -1.58 -17.18
N PHE A 75 18.89 -2.47 -17.87
CA PHE A 75 18.95 -3.90 -17.60
C PHE A 75 20.36 -4.40 -17.91
N GLU A 76 21.21 -4.47 -16.90
CA GLU A 76 22.23 -5.51 -16.84
C GLU A 76 21.89 -6.41 -15.65
N THR A 77 21.35 -7.59 -15.97
CA THR A 77 21.48 -8.75 -15.08
C THR A 77 22.95 -8.91 -14.73
N ILE A 78 23.31 -8.69 -13.47
CA ILE A 78 24.60 -9.13 -12.95
C ILE A 78 24.33 -9.94 -11.69
N SER A 79 24.59 -11.23 -11.85
CA SER A 79 24.66 -12.27 -10.85
C SER A 79 25.80 -12.03 -9.85
N ASP A 80 25.53 -12.45 -8.62
CA ASP A 80 26.44 -12.95 -7.58
C ASP A 80 27.21 -11.95 -6.69
N ASN A 81 26.86 -12.05 -5.40
CA ASN A 81 27.54 -11.50 -4.22
C ASN A 81 28.96 -12.07 -4.06
N GLU A 82 29.88 -11.73 -4.95
CA GLU A 82 31.29 -12.08 -4.78
C GLU A 82 31.99 -11.08 -3.83
N THR A 83 32.46 -11.60 -2.69
CA THR A 83 33.42 -10.88 -1.84
C THR A 83 34.68 -10.58 -2.65
N GLY A 84 35.04 -9.31 -2.81
CA GLY A 84 36.23 -8.92 -3.59
C GLY A 84 35.96 -7.88 -4.67
N ILE A 85 34.70 -7.68 -5.05
CA ILE A 85 34.29 -6.78 -6.13
C ILE A 85 33.73 -5.47 -5.55
N ILE A 86 34.03 -4.36 -6.22
CA ILE A 86 33.37 -3.07 -5.99
C ILE A 86 32.42 -2.82 -7.17
N THR A 87 31.14 -2.61 -6.90
CA THR A 87 30.14 -2.28 -7.91
C THR A 87 29.85 -0.78 -7.88
N PHE A 88 29.74 -0.17 -9.07
CA PHE A 88 29.38 1.24 -9.24
C PHE A 88 28.12 1.36 -10.07
N TYR A 89 27.15 2.13 -9.59
CA TYR A 89 25.91 2.36 -10.34
C TYR A 89 25.36 3.78 -10.15
N PRO A 90 25.12 4.55 -11.23
CA PRO A 90 25.49 4.25 -12.62
C PRO A 90 27.00 4.40 -12.88
N ASN A 91 27.51 3.65 -13.86
CA ASN A 91 28.88 3.79 -14.39
C ASN A 91 28.85 3.65 -15.93
N PRO A 92 29.01 4.74 -16.73
CA PRO A 92 29.48 6.06 -16.31
C PRO A 92 28.48 6.83 -15.44
N MET A 93 28.99 7.51 -14.41
CA MET A 93 28.24 8.42 -13.57
C MET A 93 28.10 9.79 -14.24
N LYS A 94 27.01 10.51 -13.97
CA LYS A 94 26.84 11.92 -14.37
C LYS A 94 27.12 12.84 -13.19
N GLU A 95 26.14 13.04 -12.32
CA GLU A 95 26.33 13.87 -11.11
C GLU A 95 26.49 13.04 -9.83
N TYR A 96 26.00 11.79 -9.86
CA TYR A 96 25.97 10.89 -8.71
C TYR A 96 26.14 9.43 -9.14
N ALA A 97 26.80 8.63 -8.30
CA ALA A 97 26.81 7.17 -8.38
C ALA A 97 26.94 6.53 -6.99
N ARG A 98 26.37 5.34 -6.84
CA ARG A 98 26.58 4.48 -5.69
C ARG A 98 27.81 3.62 -5.89
N MET A 99 28.55 3.42 -4.81
CA MET A 99 29.58 2.42 -4.68
C MET A 99 29.17 1.41 -3.63
N GLN A 100 29.14 0.14 -4.00
CA GLN A 100 28.77 -0.96 -3.11
C GLN A 100 29.91 -1.99 -3.04
N PHE A 101 30.16 -2.49 -1.83
CA PHE A 101 31.13 -3.56 -1.56
C PHE A 101 30.77 -4.30 -0.28
N VAL A 102 31.24 -5.55 -0.15
CA VAL A 102 31.00 -6.40 1.03
C VAL A 102 32.31 -6.60 1.80
N LEU A 103 32.29 -6.35 3.11
CA LEU A 103 33.38 -6.63 4.03
C LEU A 103 33.19 -7.96 4.77
N PRO A 104 34.14 -8.90 4.69
CA PRO A 104 34.05 -10.18 5.40
C PRO A 104 34.26 -10.06 6.93
N GLU A 105 35.05 -9.09 7.37
CA GLU A 105 35.37 -8.85 8.79
C GLU A 105 35.26 -7.34 9.10
N PRO A 106 34.85 -6.96 10.32
CA PRO A 106 34.81 -5.56 10.73
C PRO A 106 36.21 -4.96 10.83
N GLY A 107 36.37 -3.69 10.46
CA GLY A 107 37.69 -3.06 10.45
C GLY A 107 37.66 -1.55 10.17
N GLU A 108 38.81 -0.89 10.39
CA GLU A 108 39.03 0.45 9.85
C GLU A 108 39.20 0.36 8.33
N THR A 109 38.25 0.94 7.60
CA THR A 109 38.19 0.91 6.14
C THR A 109 38.59 2.27 5.58
N ARG A 110 39.56 2.28 4.66
CA ARG A 110 39.98 3.46 3.90
C ARG A 110 39.51 3.34 2.47
N ILE A 111 38.85 4.37 1.95
CA ILE A 111 38.37 4.43 0.58
C ILE A 111 39.08 5.60 -0.11
N ASN A 112 39.86 5.30 -1.14
CA ASN A 112 40.68 6.27 -1.87
C ASN A 112 40.24 6.36 -3.32
N PHE A 113 40.12 7.56 -3.88
CA PHE A 113 39.91 7.77 -5.31
C PHE A 113 41.16 8.39 -5.93
N TYR A 114 41.56 7.90 -7.09
CA TYR A 114 42.68 8.41 -7.88
C TYR A 114 42.20 8.78 -9.28
N ASP A 115 42.70 9.88 -9.83
CA ASP A 115 42.50 10.19 -11.25
C ASP A 115 43.43 9.36 -12.15
N LEU A 116 43.29 9.49 -13.48
CA LEU A 116 44.13 8.81 -14.47
C LEU A 116 45.64 9.10 -14.34
N SER A 117 46.03 10.21 -13.71
CA SER A 117 47.44 10.53 -13.45
C SER A 117 48.00 9.86 -12.21
N GLY A 118 47.16 9.17 -11.42
CA GLY A 118 47.51 8.58 -10.14
C GLY A 118 47.44 9.56 -8.97
N ARG A 119 46.95 10.79 -9.18
CA ARG A 119 46.76 11.77 -8.11
C ARG A 119 45.52 11.40 -7.29
N GLN A 120 45.68 11.35 -5.97
CA GLN A 120 44.57 11.09 -5.04
C GLN A 120 43.61 12.29 -5.02
N ILE A 121 42.34 12.04 -5.34
CA ILE A 121 41.28 13.05 -5.44
C ILE A 121 40.55 13.22 -4.11
N LEU A 122 40.23 12.11 -3.44
CA LEU A 122 39.63 12.12 -2.12
C LEU A 122 39.98 10.84 -1.37
N GLN A 123 39.90 10.92 -0.04
CA GLN A 123 39.99 9.78 0.86
C GLN A 123 38.97 9.92 1.99
N THR A 124 38.25 8.85 2.28
CA THR A 124 37.48 8.71 3.53
C THR A 124 38.02 7.55 4.36
N ARG A 125 37.79 7.62 5.68
CA ARG A 125 38.12 6.55 6.62
C ARG A 125 36.95 6.36 7.57
N ASP A 126 36.40 5.15 7.57
CA ASP A 126 35.24 4.78 8.38
C ASP A 126 35.50 3.43 9.06
N LYS A 127 34.99 3.25 10.29
CA LYS A 127 35.02 1.95 10.97
C LYS A 127 33.77 1.18 10.61
N LEU A 128 33.90 0.12 9.82
CA LEU A 128 32.78 -0.61 9.25
C LEU A 128 32.61 -1.98 9.91
N SER A 129 31.36 -2.45 10.03
CA SER A 129 31.04 -3.81 10.43
C SER A 129 31.37 -4.81 9.31
N ASN A 130 31.24 -6.12 9.56
CA ASN A 130 31.13 -7.06 8.44
C ASN A 130 29.75 -6.88 7.76
N GLY A 131 29.68 -7.16 6.47
CA GLY A 131 28.45 -7.02 5.68
C GLY A 131 28.60 -6.08 4.49
N GLU A 132 27.47 -5.72 3.90
CA GLU A 132 27.40 -4.84 2.74
C GLU A 132 27.46 -3.37 3.14
N HIS A 133 28.16 -2.56 2.34
CA HIS A 133 28.31 -1.13 2.54
C HIS A 133 28.05 -0.36 1.25
N ILE A 134 27.28 0.72 1.37
CA ILE A 134 26.92 1.59 0.26
C ILE A 134 27.41 3.01 0.55
N TYR A 135 28.02 3.63 -0.46
CA TYR A 135 28.45 5.02 -0.42
C TYR A 135 27.93 5.78 -1.64
N GLY A 136 27.47 7.01 -1.40
CA GLY A 136 27.15 7.98 -2.44
C GLY A 136 28.40 8.73 -2.89
N ILE A 137 28.66 8.75 -4.19
CA ILE A 137 29.73 9.50 -4.85
C ILE A 137 29.09 10.66 -5.58
N GLN A 138 29.60 11.87 -5.37
CA GLN A 138 29.14 13.08 -6.05
C GLN A 138 30.28 14.04 -6.35
N GLY A 139 30.11 14.89 -7.36
CA GLY A 139 31.04 15.97 -7.67
C GLY A 139 32.40 15.52 -8.25
N LEU A 140 32.47 14.32 -8.85
CA LEU A 140 33.63 13.93 -9.67
C LEU A 140 33.56 14.63 -11.03
N GLU A 141 34.62 15.35 -11.40
CA GLU A 141 34.76 15.96 -12.72
C GLU A 141 34.76 14.91 -13.84
N GLU A 142 34.53 15.33 -15.08
CA GLU A 142 34.67 14.46 -16.26
C GLU A 142 36.04 13.76 -16.29
N GLY A 143 36.04 12.43 -16.32
CA GLY A 143 37.26 11.64 -16.28
C GLY A 143 37.06 10.20 -15.82
N ILE A 144 38.16 9.43 -15.81
CA ILE A 144 38.18 8.06 -15.29
C ILE A 144 38.88 8.09 -13.94
N TYR A 145 38.28 7.42 -12.95
CA TYR A 145 38.80 7.33 -11.59
C TYR A 145 38.98 5.88 -11.17
N PHE A 146 40.04 5.62 -10.42
CA PHE A 146 40.31 4.34 -9.78
C PHE A 146 40.02 4.45 -8.30
N VAL A 147 39.24 3.51 -7.78
CA VAL A 147 38.88 3.45 -6.37
C VAL A 147 39.59 2.29 -5.72
N ARG A 148 40.18 2.53 -4.54
CA ARG A 148 40.82 1.50 -3.73
C ARG A 148 40.25 1.50 -2.33
N ILE A 149 39.76 0.35 -1.88
CA ILE A 149 39.22 0.13 -0.54
C ILE A 149 40.19 -0.78 0.22
N ILE A 150 40.62 -0.37 1.41
CA ILE A 150 41.54 -1.15 2.26
C ILE A 150 40.93 -1.27 3.65
N SER A 151 40.69 -2.48 4.13
CA SER A 151 40.20 -2.75 5.50
C SER A 151 40.90 -3.97 6.09
N GLY A 152 41.76 -3.74 7.08
CA GLY A 152 42.61 -4.80 7.64
C GLY A 152 43.47 -5.50 6.58
N LYS A 153 43.24 -6.81 6.38
CA LYS A 153 43.92 -7.64 5.36
C LYS A 153 43.26 -7.59 3.97
N TYR A 154 42.09 -6.97 3.84
CA TYR A 154 41.31 -6.91 2.60
C TYR A 154 41.64 -5.65 1.80
N SER A 155 41.84 -5.81 0.49
CA SER A 155 42.07 -4.71 -0.46
C SER A 155 41.25 -4.94 -1.73
N TYR A 156 40.36 -4.02 -2.05
CA TYR A 156 39.54 -4.04 -3.27
C TYR A 156 39.91 -2.90 -4.20
N SER A 157 39.71 -3.08 -5.50
CA SER A 157 39.96 -2.07 -6.52
C SER A 157 38.82 -2.04 -7.53
N GLY A 158 38.45 -0.84 -7.97
CA GLY A 158 37.34 -0.63 -8.89
C GLY A 158 37.56 0.60 -9.76
N ARG A 159 36.81 0.71 -10.86
CA ARG A 159 36.92 1.80 -11.83
C ARG A 159 35.57 2.45 -12.08
N ILE A 160 35.50 3.77 -11.95
CA ILE A 160 34.32 4.58 -12.26
C ILE A 160 34.66 5.63 -13.32
N ILE A 161 33.76 5.83 -14.27
CA ILE A 161 33.85 6.85 -15.32
C ILE A 161 32.86 7.94 -14.96
N SER A 162 33.29 9.21 -14.89
CA SER A 162 32.41 10.36 -14.66
C SER A 162 32.28 11.19 -15.93
N SER A 163 31.05 11.60 -16.23
CA SER A 163 30.67 12.61 -17.22
C SER A 163 30.15 13.90 -16.54
N GLY A 164 30.49 14.09 -15.26
CA GLY A 164 30.01 15.18 -14.42
C GLY A 164 30.55 16.55 -14.79
N SER A 165 29.78 17.59 -14.44
CA SER A 165 30.15 18.99 -14.72
C SER A 165 31.27 19.49 -13.78
N LYS A 166 32.13 20.42 -14.25
CA LYS A 166 33.26 21.04 -13.49
C LYS A 166 32.83 21.93 -12.29
N ARG A 167 31.71 21.66 -11.62
CA ARG A 167 31.12 22.55 -10.61
C ARG A 167 30.99 21.95 -9.21
N GLY A 168 31.36 20.69 -8.99
CA GLY A 168 31.27 20.02 -7.69
C GLY A 168 32.63 19.80 -7.00
N ILE A 169 32.64 19.84 -5.66
CA ILE A 169 33.75 19.27 -4.86
C ILE A 169 33.47 17.77 -4.72
N ALA A 170 34.41 16.93 -5.14
CA ALA A 170 34.28 15.49 -5.04
C ALA A 170 34.07 15.05 -3.57
N LYS A 171 33.00 14.29 -3.33
CA LYS A 171 32.63 13.79 -2.01
C LYS A 171 32.17 12.35 -2.09
N VAL A 172 32.47 11.61 -1.04
CA VAL A 172 32.00 10.25 -0.82
C VAL A 172 31.37 10.21 0.56
N VAL A 173 30.11 9.80 0.62
CA VAL A 173 29.29 9.85 1.83
C VAL A 173 28.79 8.45 2.13
N TYR A 174 29.00 7.98 3.36
CA TYR A 174 28.47 6.69 3.79
C TYR A 174 26.95 6.76 3.86
N GLU A 175 26.27 5.86 3.12
CA GLU A 175 24.82 5.77 3.08
C GLU A 175 24.39 4.61 3.98
N ASN A 176 24.28 4.87 5.29
CA ASN A 176 23.62 3.94 6.21
C ASN A 176 22.12 4.27 6.26
N THR A 177 21.26 3.28 6.07
CA THR A 177 19.82 3.50 6.08
C THR A 177 19.31 3.77 7.52
N MET A 178 18.71 4.96 7.68
CA MET A 178 17.91 5.54 8.78
C MET A 178 18.64 6.29 9.94
N ALA A 179 18.29 7.51 10.36
CA ALA A 179 17.46 8.61 9.84
C ALA A 179 17.73 9.94 10.62
N ILE A 180 17.30 11.08 10.02
CA ILE A 180 17.00 12.43 10.56
C ILE A 180 18.16 13.41 10.86
N GLY A 181 18.17 14.53 10.13
CA GLY A 181 18.92 15.75 10.48
C GLY A 181 19.14 16.67 9.28
N GLY A 182 18.18 17.55 9.00
CA GLY A 182 18.19 18.41 7.81
C GLY A 182 19.32 19.43 7.74
N LYS A 183 19.61 19.86 6.50
CA LYS A 183 20.05 21.23 6.21
C LYS A 183 19.32 21.74 4.98
N GLN A 184 18.59 22.83 5.19
CA GLN A 184 17.97 23.64 4.16
C GLN A 184 19.01 24.05 3.10
N ILE A 185 18.67 23.86 1.83
CA ILE A 185 19.27 24.64 0.76
C ILE A 185 18.19 25.62 0.30
N ASP A 186 18.37 26.86 0.72
CA ASP A 186 17.63 28.03 0.26
C ASP A 186 17.78 28.13 -1.26
N THR A 187 16.68 28.01 -1.99
CA THR A 187 16.60 28.45 -3.38
C THR A 187 15.53 29.52 -3.46
N LYS A 188 15.99 30.71 -3.84
CA LYS A 188 15.21 31.95 -3.94
C LYS A 188 13.89 31.74 -4.66
N GLU A 189 12.84 32.27 -4.05
CA GLU A 189 11.50 32.38 -4.59
C GLU A 189 11.50 33.00 -5.99
N THR A 190 10.85 32.33 -6.93
CA THR A 190 10.26 32.96 -8.10
C THR A 190 8.75 32.83 -7.96
N LYS A 191 8.08 33.97 -7.76
CA LYS A 191 6.63 34.08 -7.65
C LYS A 191 5.95 33.57 -8.92
N GLY A 192 4.98 32.67 -8.79
CA GLY A 192 3.96 32.45 -9.82
C GLY A 192 3.49 31.01 -10.06
N THR A 193 4.17 29.99 -9.54
CA THR A 193 3.79 28.58 -9.72
C THR A 193 4.08 27.80 -8.45
N ASN A 194 3.23 26.82 -8.09
CA ASN A 194 3.50 25.89 -6.99
C ASN A 194 4.93 25.32 -7.14
N ALA A 195 5.72 25.31 -6.07
CA ALA A 195 7.10 24.84 -6.17
C ALA A 195 7.12 23.33 -6.48
N GLU A 196 7.80 22.94 -7.55
CA GLU A 196 7.96 21.54 -7.94
C GLU A 196 9.07 20.86 -7.12
N LYS A 197 8.83 19.62 -6.70
CA LYS A 197 9.81 18.75 -6.06
C LYS A 197 10.05 17.53 -6.95
N VAL A 198 11.28 17.39 -7.44
CA VAL A 198 11.66 16.25 -8.28
C VAL A 198 11.92 15.02 -7.42
N PHE A 199 11.33 13.90 -7.79
CA PHE A 199 11.53 12.60 -7.14
C PHE A 199 11.72 11.52 -8.20
N GLN A 200 12.77 10.71 -8.08
CA GLN A 200 13.08 9.68 -9.07
C GLN A 200 12.24 8.43 -8.81
N TYR A 201 11.78 7.78 -9.88
CA TYR A 201 11.06 6.52 -9.79
C TYR A 201 11.29 5.66 -11.04
N THR A 202 11.06 4.36 -10.90
CA THR A 202 11.02 3.39 -11.99
C THR A 202 9.59 2.92 -12.21
N THR A 203 9.22 2.60 -13.45
CA THR A 203 7.91 1.99 -13.78
C THR A 203 7.66 0.77 -12.91
N GLY A 204 6.52 0.76 -12.21
CA GLY A 204 6.14 -0.32 -11.28
C GLY A 204 6.54 -0.09 -9.83
N ASP A 205 7.27 0.98 -9.52
CA ASP A 205 7.55 1.36 -8.14
C ASP A 205 6.26 1.66 -7.37
N ILE A 206 6.24 1.25 -6.10
CA ILE A 206 5.13 1.53 -5.19
C ILE A 206 5.53 2.74 -4.35
N LEU A 207 4.78 3.83 -4.48
CA LEU A 207 4.92 4.99 -3.63
C LEU A 207 3.92 4.93 -2.49
N LYS A 208 4.40 5.04 -1.26
CA LYS A 208 3.56 5.27 -0.08
C LYS A 208 3.56 6.78 0.20
N LEU A 209 2.36 7.34 0.19
CA LEU A 209 2.11 8.75 0.39
C LEU A 209 1.44 8.94 1.74
N THR A 210 1.99 9.81 2.58
CA THR A 210 1.39 10.19 3.86
C THR A 210 1.03 11.67 3.83
N GLY A 211 -0.25 11.96 3.66
CA GLY A 211 -0.79 13.32 3.79
C GLY A 211 -0.96 13.68 5.26
N ILE A 212 -0.67 14.94 5.61
CA ILE A 212 -0.72 15.46 6.98
C ILE A 212 -1.58 16.72 7.02
N SER A 213 -2.53 16.76 7.96
CA SER A 213 -3.35 17.92 8.29
C SER A 213 -3.38 18.06 9.81
N GLY A 214 -2.53 18.92 10.37
CA GLY A 214 -2.33 19.06 11.80
C GLY A 214 -1.87 17.74 12.42
N LYS A 215 -2.69 17.16 13.30
CA LYS A 215 -2.41 15.87 13.96
C LYS A 215 -2.92 14.65 13.18
N TYR A 216 -3.68 14.84 12.10
CA TYR A 216 -4.26 13.76 11.32
C TYR A 216 -3.33 13.35 10.19
N ARG A 217 -3.21 12.03 9.98
CA ARG A 217 -2.33 11.43 8.97
C ARG A 217 -3.11 10.39 8.18
N THR A 218 -3.10 10.51 6.87
CA THR A 218 -3.71 9.53 5.96
C THR A 218 -2.64 8.98 5.05
N VAL A 219 -2.50 7.66 5.07
CA VAL A 219 -1.60 6.87 4.25
C VAL A 219 -2.38 6.33 3.06
N MET A 220 -1.74 6.34 1.91
CA MET A 220 -2.19 5.61 0.72
C MET A 220 -0.97 5.13 -0.08
N THR A 221 -1.18 4.11 -0.90
CA THR A 221 -0.16 3.60 -1.81
C THR A 221 -0.61 3.79 -3.25
N VAL A 222 0.33 4.15 -4.12
CA VAL A 222 0.09 4.31 -5.55
C VAL A 222 1.22 3.69 -6.35
N VAL A 223 0.87 3.02 -7.45
CA VAL A 223 1.81 2.71 -8.53
C VAL A 223 1.61 3.81 -9.57
N PRO A 224 2.61 4.68 -9.83
CA PRO A 224 2.43 5.78 -10.77
C PRO A 224 2.18 5.28 -12.19
N THR A 225 1.01 5.60 -12.74
CA THR A 225 0.61 5.28 -14.12
C THR A 225 0.15 6.50 -14.91
N GLU A 226 -0.08 7.63 -14.23
CA GLU A 226 -0.54 8.89 -14.81
C GLU A 226 -0.25 10.07 -13.86
N GLY A 227 -0.16 11.29 -14.40
CA GLY A 227 0.02 12.52 -13.63
C GLY A 227 -1.32 13.18 -13.30
N LYS A 228 -2.03 12.62 -12.31
CA LYS A 228 -3.30 13.18 -11.83
C LYS A 228 -3.21 13.68 -10.38
N PRO A 229 -4.08 14.61 -9.97
CA PRO A 229 -4.19 14.99 -8.56
C PRO A 229 -4.51 13.80 -7.67
N ILE A 230 -3.94 13.80 -6.46
CA ILE A 230 -4.23 12.84 -5.41
C ILE A 230 -4.95 13.54 -4.26
N THR A 231 -6.12 13.02 -3.91
CA THR A 231 -6.99 13.61 -2.88
C THR A 231 -6.93 12.80 -1.58
N PHE A 232 -6.48 13.44 -0.49
CA PHE A 232 -6.48 12.86 0.85
C PHE A 232 -7.78 13.14 1.60
N SER A 233 -8.37 12.09 2.19
CA SER A 233 -9.43 12.22 3.20
C SER A 233 -8.84 12.07 4.59
N PHE A 234 -9.20 12.96 5.51
CA PHE A 234 -8.68 12.94 6.89
C PHE A 234 -9.79 12.56 7.86
N ILE A 235 -9.57 11.48 8.63
CA ILE A 235 -10.50 11.02 9.66
C ILE A 235 -9.79 11.03 11.01
N ALA A 236 -10.47 11.57 12.02
CA ALA A 236 -9.94 11.59 13.38
C ALA A 236 -9.78 10.17 13.94
N CYS A 237 -8.57 9.87 14.42
CA CYS A 237 -8.22 8.61 15.06
C CYS A 237 -7.35 8.92 16.30
N THR A 238 -8.00 9.38 17.37
CA THR A 238 -7.33 9.81 18.60
C THR A 238 -7.88 9.05 19.80
N ASP A 239 -7.03 8.39 20.57
CA ASP A 239 -7.45 7.69 21.80
C ASP A 239 -7.53 8.63 23.02
N LYS A 240 -7.82 8.05 24.20
CA LYS A 240 -7.94 8.80 25.46
C LYS A 240 -6.62 9.19 26.11
N ASP A 241 -5.50 8.75 25.55
CA ASP A 241 -4.16 9.23 25.91
C ASP A 241 -3.63 10.27 24.91
N PHE A 242 -4.48 10.73 23.99
CA PHE A 242 -4.16 11.69 22.95
C PHE A 242 -3.13 11.19 21.93
N ASN A 243 -2.91 9.86 21.84
CA ASN A 243 -2.18 9.30 20.71
C ASN A 243 -3.03 9.50 19.44
N ASN A 244 -2.41 10.00 18.38
CA ASN A 244 -3.06 10.17 17.08
C ASN A 244 -2.45 9.15 16.13
N TYR A 245 -3.32 8.35 15.52
CA TYR A 245 -2.91 7.24 14.69
C TYR A 245 -3.12 7.56 13.22
N SER A 246 -2.14 7.19 12.40
CA SER A 246 -2.27 7.23 10.95
C SER A 246 -3.33 6.24 10.49
N ILE A 247 -4.05 6.58 9.43
CA ILE A 247 -5.11 5.74 8.87
C ILE A 247 -4.79 5.37 7.42
N VAL A 248 -5.36 4.27 6.94
CA VAL A 248 -5.22 3.82 5.56
C VAL A 248 -6.51 3.20 5.05
N GLN A 249 -6.91 3.54 3.84
CA GLN A 249 -8.05 2.89 3.19
C GLN A 249 -7.57 1.68 2.38
N ILE A 250 -8.09 0.50 2.70
CA ILE A 250 -7.81 -0.76 2.02
C ILE A 250 -9.14 -1.30 1.51
N GLY A 251 -9.33 -1.27 0.19
CA GLY A 251 -10.64 -1.51 -0.42
C GLY A 251 -11.69 -0.51 0.08
N LEU A 252 -12.74 -1.03 0.73
CA LEU A 252 -13.81 -0.22 1.34
C LEU A 252 -13.64 -0.03 2.85
N GLN A 253 -12.60 -0.61 3.44
CA GLN A 253 -12.34 -0.53 4.88
C GLN A 253 -11.30 0.55 5.18
N THR A 254 -11.50 1.30 6.26
CA THR A 254 -10.51 2.27 6.76
C THR A 254 -9.88 1.75 8.04
N TRP A 255 -8.60 1.40 7.98
CA TRP A 255 -7.82 0.79 9.05
C TRP A 255 -6.87 1.79 9.70
N MET A 256 -6.47 1.54 10.95
CA MET A 256 -5.23 2.10 11.47
C MET A 256 -4.02 1.59 10.69
N ALA A 257 -3.11 2.49 10.33
CA ALA A 257 -1.84 2.21 9.66
C ALA A 257 -0.68 1.93 10.64
N GLU A 258 -0.94 2.02 11.94
CA GLU A 258 0.00 1.69 13.02
C GLU A 258 -0.74 0.95 14.16
N ASN A 259 0.01 0.32 15.09
CA ASN A 259 -0.59 -0.46 16.18
C ASN A 259 -1.10 0.45 17.31
N LEU A 260 -2.23 0.07 17.93
CA LEU A 260 -2.79 0.77 19.08
C LEU A 260 -1.84 0.75 20.28
N LYS A 261 -1.75 1.87 21.00
CA LYS A 261 -0.87 2.05 22.18
C LYS A 261 -1.54 2.80 23.35
N THR A 262 -2.87 2.77 23.41
CA THR A 262 -3.67 3.35 24.49
C THR A 262 -3.48 2.60 25.82
N THR A 263 -3.52 3.34 26.91
CA THR A 263 -3.52 2.84 28.30
C THR A 263 -4.90 2.98 28.95
N LYS A 264 -5.87 3.53 28.21
CA LYS A 264 -7.24 3.78 28.65
C LYS A 264 -8.25 3.36 27.59
N TYR A 265 -9.41 2.92 28.04
CA TYR A 265 -10.59 2.74 27.20
C TYR A 265 -11.12 4.08 26.71
N ASN A 266 -12.00 4.03 25.71
CA ASN A 266 -12.66 5.21 25.13
C ASN A 266 -13.63 5.94 26.07
N ASP A 267 -13.95 5.37 27.23
CA ASP A 267 -14.66 6.04 28.33
C ASP A 267 -13.70 6.67 29.36
N GLY A 268 -12.39 6.52 29.18
CA GLY A 268 -11.35 7.05 30.06
C GLY A 268 -10.93 6.11 31.19
N THR A 269 -11.59 4.95 31.34
CA THR A 269 -11.21 3.94 32.33
C THR A 269 -9.81 3.41 32.04
N ALA A 270 -8.95 3.37 33.05
CA ALA A 270 -7.60 2.84 32.92
C ALA A 270 -7.63 1.33 32.65
N ILE A 271 -6.70 0.87 31.80
CA ILE A 271 -6.43 -0.55 31.58
C ILE A 271 -5.25 -0.91 32.48
N ASP A 272 -5.30 -2.07 33.13
CA ASP A 272 -4.22 -2.49 34.01
C ASP A 272 -2.96 -2.80 33.18
N ASN A 273 -1.84 -2.13 33.51
CA ASN A 273 -0.53 -2.46 32.97
C ASN A 273 0.10 -3.55 33.84
N LEU A 274 0.06 -4.80 33.37
CA LEU A 274 0.55 -5.93 34.16
C LEU A 274 1.87 -6.43 33.60
N THR A 275 2.97 -6.23 34.33
CA THR A 275 4.33 -6.59 33.86
C THR A 275 4.83 -7.92 34.43
N ASP A 276 4.27 -8.38 35.55
CA ASP A 276 4.66 -9.66 36.19
C ASP A 276 4.18 -10.86 35.37
N ALA A 277 5.06 -11.84 35.17
CA ALA A 277 4.76 -13.01 34.34
C ALA A 277 3.77 -13.95 35.03
N SER A 278 3.95 -14.23 36.32
CA SER A 278 3.08 -15.16 37.05
C SER A 278 1.66 -14.62 37.21
N ALA A 279 1.50 -13.33 37.46
CA ALA A 279 0.21 -12.68 37.52
C ALA A 279 -0.50 -12.68 36.15
N TRP A 280 0.24 -12.50 35.06
CA TRP A 280 -0.31 -12.56 33.71
C TRP A 280 -0.91 -13.93 33.39
N SER A 281 -0.25 -15.02 33.81
CA SER A 281 -0.63 -16.39 33.44
C SER A 281 -2.00 -16.84 33.96
N PHE A 282 -2.55 -16.15 34.95
CA PHE A 282 -3.84 -16.47 35.55
C PHE A 282 -4.83 -15.30 35.44
N LEU A 283 -4.60 -14.40 34.48
CA LEU A 283 -5.37 -13.17 34.34
C LEU A 283 -6.61 -13.34 33.47
N TYR A 284 -7.78 -13.23 34.10
CA TYR A 284 -9.10 -13.22 33.46
C TYR A 284 -9.76 -11.83 33.42
N SER A 285 -9.00 -10.80 33.78
CA SER A 285 -9.41 -9.40 33.70
C SER A 285 -8.64 -8.68 32.59
N PRO A 286 -9.15 -7.53 32.11
CA PRO A 286 -8.47 -6.78 31.07
C PRO A 286 -7.10 -6.25 31.49
N ALA A 287 -6.10 -6.43 30.63
CA ALA A 287 -4.78 -5.84 30.83
C ALA A 287 -4.05 -5.59 29.51
N TYR A 288 -3.02 -4.77 29.61
CA TYR A 288 -2.02 -4.59 28.57
C TYR A 288 -0.60 -4.67 29.14
N CYS A 289 0.37 -4.78 28.25
CA CYS A 289 1.77 -4.57 28.53
C CYS A 289 2.48 -4.06 27.26
N LEU A 290 3.73 -3.66 27.40
CA LEU A 290 4.62 -3.40 26.26
C LEU A 290 5.52 -4.61 26.04
N TRP A 291 6.02 -4.80 24.82
CA TRP A 291 6.97 -5.88 24.57
C TRP A 291 8.14 -5.78 25.56
N GLY A 292 8.37 -6.86 26.32
CA GLY A 292 9.48 -6.95 27.28
C GLY A 292 9.35 -5.99 28.45
N ASN A 293 8.16 -5.43 28.65
CA ASN A 293 7.89 -4.37 29.61
C ASN A 293 8.78 -3.12 29.42
N ASP A 294 9.20 -2.86 28.17
CA ASP A 294 10.10 -1.77 27.82
C ASP A 294 9.35 -0.66 27.07
N ALA A 295 9.41 0.55 27.64
CA ALA A 295 8.80 1.77 27.10
C ALA A 295 9.29 2.14 25.70
N ALA A 296 10.53 1.79 25.34
CA ALA A 296 11.09 2.06 24.02
C ALA A 296 10.32 1.37 22.88
N ASN A 297 9.60 0.28 23.18
CA ASN A 297 8.82 -0.46 22.19
C ASN A 297 7.44 0.15 21.92
N LYS A 298 6.97 1.10 22.76
CA LYS A 298 5.60 1.65 22.69
C LYS A 298 5.32 2.32 21.35
N ASP A 299 6.21 3.20 20.90
CA ASP A 299 5.98 4.00 19.68
C ASP A 299 6.27 3.22 18.40
N VAL A 300 7.08 2.16 18.48
CA VAL A 300 7.43 1.32 17.33
C VAL A 300 6.37 0.23 17.12
N TYR A 301 6.07 -0.55 18.15
CA TYR A 301 5.26 -1.76 18.03
C TYR A 301 3.85 -1.65 18.64
N GLY A 302 3.56 -0.57 19.35
CA GLY A 302 2.33 -0.41 20.11
C GLY A 302 2.31 -1.23 21.40
N ALA A 303 1.12 -1.41 21.95
CA ALA A 303 0.89 -2.20 23.15
C ALA A 303 0.33 -3.60 22.81
N LEU A 304 0.58 -4.54 23.72
CA LEU A 304 0.07 -5.90 23.67
C LEU A 304 -1.07 -6.03 24.68
N TYR A 305 -2.27 -6.27 24.18
CA TYR A 305 -3.49 -6.38 24.98
C TYR A 305 -3.89 -7.85 25.11
N ASN A 306 -4.39 -8.24 26.27
CA ASN A 306 -5.10 -9.51 26.37
C ASN A 306 -6.50 -9.40 25.73
N TRP A 307 -7.10 -10.55 25.43
CA TRP A 307 -8.40 -10.53 24.74
C TRP A 307 -9.53 -9.98 25.62
N TYR A 308 -9.40 -10.08 26.95
CA TYR A 308 -10.37 -9.48 27.87
C TYR A 308 -10.44 -7.95 27.75
N ALA A 309 -9.33 -7.29 27.41
CA ALA A 309 -9.35 -5.86 27.06
C ALA A 309 -9.98 -5.59 25.70
N VAL A 310 -9.70 -6.45 24.72
CA VAL A 310 -10.26 -6.38 23.37
C VAL A 310 -11.79 -6.53 23.38
N SER A 311 -12.30 -7.51 24.11
CA SER A 311 -13.73 -7.89 24.12
C SER A 311 -14.65 -6.90 24.80
N THR A 312 -14.11 -5.84 25.41
CA THR A 312 -14.92 -4.78 26.02
C THR A 312 -15.69 -3.93 25.00
N GLY A 313 -15.26 -3.93 23.73
CA GLY A 313 -15.75 -3.01 22.71
C GLY A 313 -15.35 -1.54 22.92
N LYS A 314 -14.52 -1.26 23.94
CA LYS A 314 -14.13 0.11 24.33
C LYS A 314 -12.67 0.43 24.09
N LEU A 315 -11.88 -0.53 23.61
CA LEU A 315 -10.43 -0.40 23.49
C LEU A 315 -10.00 0.63 22.45
N CYS A 316 -10.70 0.68 21.32
CA CYS A 316 -10.40 1.60 20.22
C CYS A 316 -10.96 3.01 20.46
N PRO A 317 -10.39 4.05 19.79
CA PRO A 317 -10.95 5.40 19.77
C PRO A 317 -12.46 5.44 19.47
N SER A 318 -13.17 6.48 19.90
CA SER A 318 -14.61 6.60 19.62
C SER A 318 -14.93 6.58 18.13
N GLY A 319 -15.91 5.75 17.74
CA GLY A 319 -16.27 5.50 16.34
C GLY A 319 -15.25 4.64 15.59
N TRP A 320 -14.41 3.92 16.31
CA TRP A 320 -13.54 2.87 15.80
C TRP A 320 -13.75 1.62 16.67
N HIS A 321 -13.60 0.44 16.08
CA HIS A 321 -13.72 -0.84 16.78
C HIS A 321 -12.48 -1.71 16.57
N VAL A 322 -12.28 -2.70 17.45
CA VAL A 322 -11.29 -3.75 17.18
C VAL A 322 -11.85 -4.65 16.10
N SER A 323 -11.07 -4.87 15.04
CA SER A 323 -11.48 -5.70 13.89
C SER A 323 -12.04 -7.06 14.31
N THR A 324 -13.09 -7.52 13.65
CA THR A 324 -13.64 -8.88 13.78
C THR A 324 -12.93 -9.86 12.82
N ASP A 325 -13.22 -11.15 12.96
CA ASP A 325 -12.77 -12.16 11.99
C ASP A 325 -13.32 -11.90 10.58
N ASN A 326 -14.54 -11.36 10.49
CA ASN A 326 -15.14 -10.99 9.20
C ASN A 326 -14.47 -9.77 8.59
N ASP A 327 -14.10 -8.78 9.40
CA ASP A 327 -13.37 -7.60 8.91
C ASP A 327 -12.04 -8.00 8.27
N TRP A 328 -11.30 -8.92 8.89
CA TRP A 328 -10.09 -9.48 8.29
C TRP A 328 -10.36 -10.25 7.01
N LYS A 329 -11.43 -11.05 6.94
CA LYS A 329 -11.81 -11.76 5.70
C LYS A 329 -12.11 -10.80 4.55
N VAL A 330 -12.73 -9.65 4.83
CA VAL A 330 -12.96 -8.61 3.82
C VAL A 330 -11.64 -8.02 3.33
N LEU A 331 -10.72 -7.68 4.24
CA LEU A 331 -9.38 -7.22 3.87
C LEU A 331 -8.62 -8.28 3.06
N GLU A 332 -8.61 -9.53 3.53
CA GLU A 332 -7.97 -10.69 2.88
C GLU A 332 -8.55 -10.88 1.46
N GLY A 333 -9.88 -10.76 1.30
CA GLY A 333 -10.58 -10.80 0.02
C GLY A 333 -10.22 -9.65 -0.93
N TYR A 334 -9.80 -8.49 -0.41
CA TYR A 334 -9.34 -7.37 -1.23
C TYR A 334 -7.90 -7.56 -1.74
N ILE A 335 -7.05 -8.23 -0.96
CA ILE A 335 -5.63 -8.38 -1.27
C ILE A 335 -5.27 -9.71 -1.94
N VAL A 336 -6.27 -10.52 -2.31
CA VAL A 336 -6.13 -11.88 -2.88
C VAL A 336 -5.06 -12.00 -3.96
N GLY A 337 -4.35 -13.12 -3.94
CA GLY A 337 -3.34 -13.53 -4.91
C GLY A 337 -2.23 -14.36 -4.26
N ASP A 338 -1.15 -14.59 -5.01
CA ASP A 338 0.06 -15.12 -4.40
C ASP A 338 0.65 -14.05 -3.47
N SER A 339 0.93 -14.43 -2.23
CA SER A 339 1.62 -13.59 -1.23
C SER A 339 0.83 -12.45 -0.58
N ASP A 340 -0.44 -12.68 -0.24
CA ASP A 340 -1.34 -11.70 0.39
C ASP A 340 -0.76 -10.98 1.62
N ALA A 341 -0.08 -11.69 2.53
CA ALA A 341 0.52 -11.06 3.70
C ALA A 341 1.68 -10.12 3.33
N ASN A 342 2.39 -10.39 2.25
CA ASN A 342 3.50 -9.54 1.82
C ASN A 342 3.03 -8.15 1.36
N LYS A 343 1.76 -8.02 0.91
CA LYS A 343 1.13 -6.73 0.60
C LYS A 343 0.82 -5.90 1.86
N LEU A 344 0.85 -6.52 3.04
CA LEU A 344 0.61 -5.89 4.34
C LEU A 344 1.89 -5.60 5.12
N LYS A 345 2.95 -6.41 4.94
CA LYS A 345 4.24 -6.27 5.65
C LYS A 345 4.96 -4.98 5.29
N GLU A 346 5.60 -4.35 6.27
CA GLU A 346 6.63 -3.34 6.03
C GLU A 346 7.73 -3.88 5.09
N THR A 347 8.19 -3.04 4.16
CA THR A 347 9.30 -3.34 3.24
C THR A 347 10.66 -3.19 3.90
N GLY A 348 11.68 -3.80 3.31
CA GLY A 348 13.06 -3.73 3.83
C GLY A 348 13.26 -4.57 5.09
N THR A 349 14.36 -4.32 5.80
CA THR A 349 14.83 -5.17 6.91
C THR A 349 15.05 -4.40 8.21
N THR A 350 14.43 -3.22 8.33
CA THR A 350 14.54 -2.40 9.55
C THR A 350 13.99 -3.15 10.76
N HIS A 351 12.79 -3.70 10.65
CA HIS A 351 12.18 -4.49 11.72
C HIS A 351 12.05 -5.97 11.38
N TRP A 352 11.74 -6.28 10.13
CA TRP A 352 11.71 -7.66 9.63
C TRP A 352 13.12 -8.18 9.38
N PRO A 353 13.39 -9.47 9.59
CA PRO A 353 14.71 -10.02 9.42
C PRO A 353 15.02 -10.17 7.92
N SER A 354 16.30 -10.06 7.56
CA SER A 354 16.75 -10.32 6.19
C SER A 354 16.44 -11.76 5.77
N PRO A 355 15.96 -12.00 4.53
CA PRO A 355 15.84 -11.02 3.44
C PRO A 355 14.50 -10.28 3.34
N ASN A 356 13.48 -10.63 4.15
CA ASN A 356 12.09 -10.15 4.03
C ASN A 356 11.57 -10.16 2.56
N SER A 357 11.94 -11.21 1.82
CA SER A 357 11.71 -11.28 0.38
C SER A 357 10.23 -11.21 0.02
N GLY A 358 9.91 -10.34 -0.93
CA GLY A 358 8.56 -10.19 -1.49
C GLY A 358 7.64 -9.27 -0.70
N ALA A 359 8.02 -8.78 0.49
CA ALA A 359 7.27 -7.75 1.19
C ALA A 359 7.21 -6.46 0.36
N THR A 360 6.00 -5.98 0.08
CA THR A 360 5.76 -4.81 -0.78
C THR A 360 5.07 -3.66 -0.05
N ASN A 361 4.42 -3.94 1.07
CA ASN A 361 3.51 -3.00 1.74
C ASN A 361 2.54 -2.31 0.78
N ALA A 362 2.11 -3.00 -0.29
CA ALA A 362 1.31 -2.41 -1.37
C ALA A 362 -0.03 -1.83 -0.91
N THR A 363 -0.47 -2.13 0.32
CA THR A 363 -1.70 -1.59 0.93
C THR A 363 -1.47 -0.38 1.83
N GLY A 364 -0.22 -0.10 2.24
CA GLY A 364 0.09 0.89 3.27
C GLY A 364 -0.21 0.45 4.71
N PHE A 365 -0.68 -0.79 4.91
CA PHE A 365 -0.99 -1.33 6.25
C PHE A 365 0.24 -1.33 7.18
N THR A 366 1.44 -1.56 6.64
CA THR A 366 2.72 -1.46 7.35
C THR A 366 2.75 -2.34 8.61
N ALA A 367 2.46 -3.64 8.46
CA ALA A 367 2.55 -4.60 9.54
C ALA A 367 4.01 -4.76 10.01
N LEU A 368 4.20 -4.70 11.32
CA LEU A 368 5.50 -4.83 11.98
C LEU A 368 5.60 -6.14 12.76
N PRO A 369 6.80 -6.72 12.90
CA PRO A 369 7.02 -7.96 13.64
C PRO A 369 7.15 -7.69 15.15
N GLY A 370 6.10 -7.14 15.75
CA GLY A 370 6.10 -6.70 17.14
C GLY A 370 6.14 -7.80 18.18
N GLY A 371 6.07 -9.09 17.78
CA GLY A 371 6.01 -10.22 18.69
C GLY A 371 4.70 -10.28 19.48
N HIS A 372 4.72 -11.03 20.58
CA HIS A 372 3.58 -11.16 21.48
C HIS A 372 3.99 -11.57 22.89
N ARG A 373 3.02 -11.51 23.81
CA ARG A 373 3.12 -12.11 25.14
C ARG A 373 2.29 -13.39 25.21
N GLY A 374 2.93 -14.48 25.63
CA GLY A 374 2.30 -15.78 25.82
C GLY A 374 1.37 -15.82 27.03
N ASP A 375 0.51 -16.83 27.06
CA ASP A 375 -0.40 -17.14 28.17
C ASP A 375 0.32 -17.59 29.45
N LEU A 376 1.61 -17.93 29.39
CA LEU A 376 2.47 -18.13 30.56
C LEU A 376 3.28 -16.89 30.96
N GLY A 377 2.97 -15.72 30.37
CA GLY A 377 3.57 -14.43 30.71
C GLY A 377 4.89 -14.10 30.03
N SER A 378 5.53 -15.05 29.34
CA SER A 378 6.77 -14.85 28.56
C SER A 378 6.54 -14.11 27.25
N PHE A 379 7.57 -13.45 26.72
CA PHE A 379 7.52 -12.75 25.42
C PHE A 379 8.18 -13.56 24.31
N TYR A 380 7.61 -13.50 23.10
CA TYR A 380 8.05 -14.30 21.96
C TYR A 380 8.06 -13.51 20.65
N ALA A 381 8.92 -13.96 19.72
CA ALA A 381 8.89 -13.63 18.29
C ALA A 381 8.91 -12.14 17.89
N LYS A 382 9.54 -11.28 18.70
CA LYS A 382 9.91 -9.93 18.25
C LYS A 382 10.86 -10.04 17.07
N GLY A 383 10.65 -9.25 16.02
CA GLY A 383 11.46 -9.31 14.81
C GLY A 383 11.14 -10.52 13.92
N ASP A 384 10.09 -11.28 14.22
CA ASP A 384 9.68 -12.43 13.38
C ASP A 384 8.17 -12.47 13.08
N ASN A 385 7.32 -12.00 14.01
CA ASN A 385 5.86 -12.14 13.89
C ASN A 385 5.10 -10.88 14.31
N GLY A 386 4.11 -10.48 13.50
CA GLY A 386 3.06 -9.53 13.90
C GLY A 386 1.77 -10.29 14.20
N GLN A 387 1.30 -10.25 15.45
CA GLN A 387 0.04 -10.89 15.86
C GLN A 387 -1.02 -9.84 16.19
N PHE A 388 -2.21 -9.99 15.62
CA PHE A 388 -3.32 -9.05 15.72
C PHE A 388 -4.57 -9.73 16.26
N TRP A 389 -5.10 -9.24 17.38
CA TRP A 389 -6.36 -9.75 17.91
C TRP A 389 -7.54 -9.43 16.98
N CYS A 390 -8.46 -10.39 16.85
CA CYS A 390 -9.83 -10.12 16.42
C CYS A 390 -10.73 -10.00 17.65
N ASN A 391 -11.76 -9.16 17.60
CA ASN A 391 -12.83 -9.12 18.61
C ASN A 391 -13.84 -10.27 18.48
N SER A 392 -13.52 -11.30 17.69
CA SER A 392 -14.38 -12.47 17.50
C SER A 392 -13.93 -13.60 18.41
N GLU A 393 -14.82 -14.00 19.30
CA GLU A 393 -14.64 -15.18 20.13
C GLU A 393 -14.58 -16.46 19.27
N TYR A 394 -13.72 -17.40 19.64
CA TYR A 394 -13.71 -18.74 19.05
C TYR A 394 -14.33 -19.76 20.01
N SER A 395 -13.94 -19.71 21.27
CA SER A 395 -14.44 -20.55 22.34
C SER A 395 -14.38 -19.81 23.68
N TYR A 396 -14.82 -20.46 24.74
CA TYR A 396 -14.74 -19.91 26.09
C TYR A 396 -13.30 -19.48 26.47
N THR A 397 -12.28 -20.22 26.06
CA THR A 397 -10.87 -19.95 26.40
C THR A 397 -10.09 -19.26 25.30
N ASN A 398 -10.55 -19.31 24.05
CA ASN A 398 -9.79 -18.84 22.89
C ASN A 398 -10.54 -17.79 22.07
N ALA A 399 -9.80 -16.94 21.39
CA ALA A 399 -10.33 -15.99 20.43
C ALA A 399 -9.56 -16.05 19.10
N TRP A 400 -10.18 -15.54 18.04
CA TRP A 400 -9.54 -15.45 16.74
C TRP A 400 -8.47 -14.36 16.70
N ASN A 401 -7.39 -14.62 15.98
CA ASN A 401 -6.36 -13.64 15.70
C ASN A 401 -5.76 -13.87 14.31
N ARG A 402 -5.06 -12.86 13.78
CA ARG A 402 -4.26 -12.97 12.57
C ARG A 402 -2.78 -12.87 12.88
N GLY A 403 -1.98 -13.66 12.17
CA GLY A 403 -0.54 -13.64 12.20
C GLY A 403 0.02 -13.26 10.84
N ILE A 404 0.84 -12.23 10.81
CA ILE A 404 1.72 -11.91 9.68
C ILE A 404 3.11 -12.38 10.11
N ILE A 405 3.65 -13.36 9.40
CA ILE A 405 4.82 -14.16 9.81
C ILE A 405 5.91 -13.99 8.75
N ASN A 406 7.16 -13.82 9.16
CA ASN A 406 8.29 -13.59 8.26
C ASN A 406 8.34 -14.61 7.11
N GLU A 407 8.35 -15.90 7.48
CA GLU A 407 8.51 -17.02 6.54
C GLU A 407 7.28 -17.31 5.66
N PHE A 408 6.13 -16.70 5.97
CA PHE A 408 4.89 -16.95 5.24
C PHE A 408 4.46 -15.78 4.40
N SER A 409 4.03 -16.09 3.18
CA SER A 409 3.49 -15.12 2.25
C SER A 409 1.96 -14.94 2.42
N THR A 410 1.30 -15.76 3.23
CA THR A 410 -0.14 -15.69 3.52
C THR A 410 -0.43 -15.20 4.93
N VAL A 411 -1.59 -14.58 5.12
CA VAL A 411 -2.06 -14.18 6.46
C VAL A 411 -2.51 -15.44 7.19
N VAL A 412 -1.92 -15.71 8.36
CA VAL A 412 -2.24 -16.91 9.13
C VAL A 412 -3.40 -16.63 10.09
N ARG A 413 -4.51 -17.32 9.88
CA ARG A 413 -5.65 -17.32 10.79
C ARG A 413 -5.43 -18.35 11.91
N LYS A 414 -5.40 -17.90 13.17
CA LYS A 414 -5.23 -18.74 14.36
C LYS A 414 -6.32 -18.48 15.38
N ASN A 415 -6.52 -19.43 16.29
CA ASN A 415 -7.21 -19.17 17.55
C ASN A 415 -6.22 -19.42 18.69
N ASN A 416 -6.16 -18.50 19.65
CA ASN A 416 -5.21 -18.56 20.75
C ASN A 416 -5.91 -18.24 22.06
N SER A 417 -5.30 -18.66 23.18
CA SER A 417 -5.80 -18.37 24.53
C SER A 417 -6.04 -16.87 24.71
N LYS A 418 -7.18 -16.50 25.30
CA LYS A 418 -7.59 -15.12 25.59
C LYS A 418 -6.63 -14.38 26.53
N VAL A 419 -5.78 -15.13 27.25
CA VAL A 419 -4.74 -14.59 28.13
C VAL A 419 -3.54 -14.03 27.34
N ASN A 420 -3.32 -14.46 26.10
CA ASN A 420 -2.20 -13.94 25.29
C ASN A 420 -2.30 -12.44 25.05
N GLY A 421 -1.15 -11.76 25.01
CA GLY A 421 -1.04 -10.35 24.66
C GLY A 421 -0.68 -10.16 23.20
N PHE A 422 -1.60 -9.65 22.37
CA PHE A 422 -1.36 -9.34 20.96
C PHE A 422 -1.60 -7.86 20.65
N SER A 423 -1.05 -7.41 19.52
CA SER A 423 -1.29 -6.07 19.01
C SER A 423 -2.73 -5.93 18.55
N VAL A 424 -3.20 -4.68 18.46
CA VAL A 424 -4.54 -4.33 17.96
C VAL A 424 -4.40 -3.27 16.88
N ARG A 425 -5.18 -3.42 15.82
CA ARG A 425 -5.44 -2.36 14.84
C ARG A 425 -6.94 -2.16 14.74
N CYS A 426 -7.34 -0.91 14.93
CA CYS A 426 -8.74 -0.55 14.91
C CYS A 426 -9.21 -0.30 13.47
N LEU A 427 -10.48 -0.56 13.25
CA LEU A 427 -11.19 -0.28 12.01
C LEU A 427 -12.21 0.84 12.27
N LYS A 428 -12.40 1.73 11.30
CA LYS A 428 -13.34 2.84 11.42
C LYS A 428 -14.77 2.35 11.27
N ASP A 429 -15.66 2.78 12.17
CA ASP A 429 -17.09 2.49 12.06
C ASP A 429 -17.75 3.37 11.00
N PHE A 430 -18.39 2.72 10.03
CA PHE A 430 -19.35 3.33 9.11
C PHE A 430 -20.62 2.49 9.08
N LYS A 431 -21.77 3.12 8.85
CA LYS A 431 -23.03 2.42 8.58
C LYS A 431 -23.14 2.03 7.12
N ILE A 432 -22.75 2.92 6.21
CA ILE A 432 -22.75 2.67 4.76
C ILE A 432 -21.43 3.12 4.17
N VAL A 433 -20.82 2.26 3.34
CA VAL A 433 -19.67 2.60 2.50
C VAL A 433 -19.93 2.18 1.06
N LEU A 434 -20.02 3.15 0.14
CA LEU A 434 -20.16 2.88 -1.28
C LEU A 434 -18.90 3.31 -2.03
N ARG A 435 -18.56 2.56 -3.09
CA ARG A 435 -17.60 3.02 -4.11
C ARG A 435 -18.26 3.00 -5.48
N ILE A 436 -18.23 4.14 -6.16
CA ILE A 436 -18.90 4.33 -7.45
C ILE A 436 -17.88 4.24 -8.58
N LEU A 437 -18.12 3.33 -9.53
CA LEU A 437 -17.25 3.07 -10.67
C LEU A 437 -17.99 3.24 -11.99
N ASP A 438 -17.32 3.79 -13.01
CA ASP A 438 -17.85 4.00 -14.35
C ASP A 438 -17.51 2.83 -15.28
N ALA A 439 -18.51 2.06 -15.69
CA ALA A 439 -18.36 0.96 -16.64
C ALA A 439 -17.88 1.42 -18.02
N THR A 440 -18.15 2.67 -18.41
CA THR A 440 -17.79 3.19 -19.74
C THR A 440 -16.30 3.52 -19.88
N SER A 441 -15.57 3.55 -18.75
CA SER A 441 -14.11 3.72 -18.75
C SER A 441 -13.35 2.43 -19.07
N TRP A 442 -14.04 1.30 -19.15
CA TRP A 442 -13.43 0.02 -19.53
C TRP A 442 -12.99 0.03 -21.00
N THR A 443 -11.81 -0.51 -21.27
CA THR A 443 -11.29 -0.74 -22.63
C THR A 443 -10.60 -2.10 -22.70
N PRO A 444 -10.46 -2.72 -23.90
CA PRO A 444 -9.69 -3.97 -24.04
C PRO A 444 -8.23 -3.84 -23.61
N GLU A 445 -7.66 -2.64 -23.67
CA GLU A 445 -6.29 -2.35 -23.26
C GLU A 445 -6.15 -2.03 -21.77
N ASN A 446 -7.24 -1.58 -21.12
CA ASN A 446 -7.30 -1.26 -19.70
C ASN A 446 -8.64 -1.69 -19.09
N HIS A 447 -8.61 -2.79 -18.35
CA HIS A 447 -9.80 -3.35 -17.70
C HIS A 447 -10.22 -2.63 -16.41
N ASN A 448 -9.46 -1.62 -15.94
CA ASN A 448 -9.77 -0.91 -14.70
C ASN A 448 -10.91 0.08 -14.90
N LEU A 449 -11.90 0.02 -14.00
CA LEU A 449 -12.96 1.02 -13.96
C LEU A 449 -12.52 2.25 -13.16
N SER A 450 -12.81 3.43 -13.71
CA SER A 450 -12.53 4.72 -13.10
C SER A 450 -13.53 5.04 -11.99
N THR A 451 -13.06 5.68 -10.92
CA THR A 451 -13.91 6.19 -9.84
C THR A 451 -14.70 7.40 -10.30
N VAL A 452 -15.95 7.53 -9.83
CA VAL A 452 -16.84 8.62 -10.24
C VAL A 452 -17.05 9.59 -9.09
N SER A 453 -16.51 10.80 -9.22
CA SER A 453 -16.78 11.89 -8.28
C SER A 453 -18.11 12.58 -8.58
N ASN A 454 -18.73 13.12 -7.53
CA ASN A 454 -20.00 13.85 -7.63
C ASN A 454 -21.12 13.03 -8.32
N ALA A 455 -21.11 11.70 -8.19
CA ALA A 455 -22.26 10.87 -8.53
C ALA A 455 -23.34 11.11 -7.48
N VAL A 456 -24.61 11.18 -7.87
CA VAL A 456 -25.74 11.39 -6.96
C VAL A 456 -26.22 10.04 -6.46
N ILE A 457 -26.26 9.87 -5.14
CA ILE A 457 -26.76 8.68 -4.45
C ILE A 457 -28.09 9.05 -3.81
N LYS A 458 -29.12 8.25 -4.08
CA LYS A 458 -30.45 8.39 -3.49
C LYS A 458 -30.81 7.10 -2.75
N LEU A 459 -31.20 7.25 -1.49
CA LEU A 459 -31.69 6.16 -0.66
C LEU A 459 -33.16 6.38 -0.35
N TYR A 460 -33.98 5.39 -0.67
CA TYR A 460 -35.41 5.38 -0.41
C TYR A 460 -35.74 4.32 0.64
N THR A 461 -36.70 4.60 1.51
CA THR A 461 -37.10 3.70 2.60
C THR A 461 -38.26 2.78 2.21
N SER A 462 -38.97 3.10 1.11
CA SER A 462 -40.10 2.32 0.62
C SER A 462 -40.31 2.46 -0.88
N LYS A 463 -41.03 1.50 -1.48
CA LYS A 463 -41.46 1.57 -2.88
C LYS A 463 -42.29 2.83 -3.16
N ALA A 464 -43.16 3.23 -2.22
CA ALA A 464 -43.97 4.43 -2.35
C ALA A 464 -43.10 5.70 -2.43
N SER A 465 -42.08 5.82 -1.58
CA SER A 465 -41.14 6.96 -1.63
C SER A 465 -40.34 6.99 -2.94
N PHE A 466 -39.96 5.81 -3.45
CA PHE A 466 -39.28 5.68 -4.74
C PHE A 466 -40.18 6.11 -5.91
N ASP A 467 -41.43 5.63 -5.96
CA ASP A 467 -42.37 5.93 -7.04
C ASP A 467 -42.76 7.41 -7.12
N ASN A 468 -42.73 8.11 -5.98
CA ASN A 468 -42.95 9.55 -5.92
C ASN A 468 -41.65 10.37 -6.06
N ASN A 469 -40.51 9.72 -6.26
CA ASN A 469 -39.18 10.33 -6.30
C ASN A 469 -38.89 11.23 -5.07
N LEU A 470 -39.25 10.73 -3.89
CA LEU A 470 -39.00 11.37 -2.59
C LEU A 470 -37.93 10.56 -1.85
N PRO A 471 -36.64 10.72 -2.19
CA PRO A 471 -35.58 10.04 -1.46
C PRO A 471 -35.51 10.59 -0.04
N GLU A 472 -35.35 9.69 0.91
CA GLU A 472 -35.14 10.05 2.31
C GLU A 472 -33.77 10.67 2.52
N PHE A 473 -32.79 10.22 1.73
CA PHE A 473 -31.43 10.73 1.77
C PHE A 473 -30.85 10.87 0.38
N THR A 474 -30.24 12.02 0.13
CA THR A 474 -29.51 12.31 -1.10
C THR A 474 -28.14 12.85 -0.73
N THR A 475 -27.09 12.29 -1.34
CA THR A 475 -25.72 12.78 -1.19
C THR A 475 -24.96 12.59 -2.50
N THR A 476 -23.70 13.03 -2.53
CA THR A 476 -22.79 12.80 -3.64
C THR A 476 -21.52 12.07 -3.23
N SER A 477 -20.93 11.32 -4.16
CA SER A 477 -19.60 10.73 -3.95
C SER A 477 -18.49 11.79 -3.94
N ASP A 478 -17.45 11.54 -3.15
CA ASP A 478 -16.26 12.39 -3.07
C ASP A 478 -15.35 12.27 -4.31
N ALA A 479 -14.20 12.95 -4.30
CA ALA A 479 -13.21 12.90 -5.38
C ALA A 479 -12.69 11.48 -5.69
N ASN A 480 -12.68 10.60 -4.70
CA ASN A 480 -12.26 9.20 -4.80
C ASN A 480 -13.42 8.27 -5.18
N GLY A 481 -14.61 8.82 -5.47
CA GLY A 481 -15.82 8.07 -5.77
C GLY A 481 -16.39 7.32 -4.57
N MET A 482 -16.07 7.74 -3.35
CA MET A 482 -16.52 7.11 -2.11
C MET A 482 -17.72 7.85 -1.52
N VAL A 483 -18.59 7.09 -0.85
CA VAL A 483 -19.61 7.62 0.07
C VAL A 483 -19.46 6.88 1.38
N GLN A 484 -19.25 7.61 2.47
CA GLN A 484 -19.02 7.07 3.81
C GLN A 484 -19.98 7.71 4.80
N LEU A 485 -20.97 6.96 5.30
CA LEU A 485 -21.96 7.46 6.23
C LEU A 485 -21.72 6.89 7.63
N LEU A 486 -21.58 7.77 8.62
CA LEU A 486 -21.36 7.40 10.03
C LEU A 486 -22.66 6.99 10.75
N ALA A 487 -23.82 7.41 10.24
CA ALA A 487 -25.13 7.12 10.80
C ALA A 487 -26.08 6.64 9.70
N LEU A 488 -27.08 5.86 10.09
CA LEU A 488 -28.17 5.52 9.19
C LEU A 488 -29.00 6.77 8.90
N PRO A 489 -29.43 6.97 7.65
CA PRO A 489 -30.37 8.04 7.31
C PRO A 489 -31.65 7.99 8.14
N VAL A 490 -32.18 6.78 8.37
CA VAL A 490 -33.37 6.55 9.20
C VAL A 490 -33.10 5.47 10.24
N GLN A 491 -33.49 5.76 11.48
CA GLN A 491 -33.37 4.83 12.60
C GLN A 491 -34.27 3.61 12.39
N ASN A 492 -33.76 2.42 12.71
CA ASN A 492 -34.45 1.11 12.57
C ASN A 492 -34.75 0.66 11.13
N GLN A 493 -34.22 1.33 10.10
CA GLN A 493 -34.34 0.87 8.73
C GLN A 493 -33.12 0.02 8.33
N TYR A 494 -33.35 -1.26 8.06
CA TYR A 494 -32.30 -2.23 7.72
C TYR A 494 -32.11 -2.45 6.22
N SER A 495 -32.98 -1.90 5.37
CA SER A 495 -32.81 -1.99 3.91
C SER A 495 -33.23 -0.70 3.22
N TYR A 496 -32.44 -0.24 2.27
CA TYR A 496 -32.74 0.93 1.43
C TYR A 496 -32.83 0.52 -0.03
N LEU A 497 -33.74 1.17 -0.76
CA LEU A 497 -33.72 1.13 -2.22
C LEU A 497 -32.69 2.16 -2.69
N LEU A 498 -31.74 1.73 -3.51
CA LEU A 498 -30.56 2.48 -3.89
C LEU A 498 -30.62 2.82 -5.38
N ILE A 499 -30.47 4.11 -5.67
CA ILE A 499 -30.21 4.64 -7.01
C ILE A 499 -28.91 5.44 -6.98
N VAL A 500 -28.08 5.22 -7.99
CA VAL A 500 -26.86 6.00 -8.22
C VAL A 500 -26.83 6.47 -9.66
N GLU A 501 -26.62 7.77 -9.85
CA GLU A 501 -26.61 8.38 -11.18
C GLU A 501 -25.55 9.49 -11.34
N LYS A 502 -25.03 9.65 -12.55
CA LYS A 502 -24.13 10.74 -12.94
C LYS A 502 -24.41 11.14 -14.37
N GLY A 503 -25.18 12.21 -14.56
CA GLY A 503 -25.67 12.57 -15.91
C GLY A 503 -26.51 11.42 -16.46
N ASP A 504 -26.09 10.86 -17.61
CA ASP A 504 -26.77 9.72 -18.25
C ASP A 504 -26.35 8.36 -17.69
N LEU A 505 -25.29 8.30 -16.88
CA LEU A 505 -24.83 7.05 -16.26
C LEU A 505 -25.71 6.67 -15.08
N LYS A 506 -26.14 5.42 -15.00
CA LYS A 506 -26.97 4.90 -13.90
C LYS A 506 -26.51 3.52 -13.47
N ASN A 507 -26.76 3.16 -12.21
CA ASN A 507 -26.52 1.79 -11.73
C ASN A 507 -27.52 0.77 -12.27
N ILE A 508 -28.59 1.24 -12.91
CA ILE A 508 -29.65 0.42 -13.48
C ILE A 508 -29.90 0.87 -14.91
N LYS A 509 -29.80 -0.09 -15.84
CA LYS A 509 -30.01 0.14 -17.27
C LYS A 509 -31.10 -0.79 -17.79
N ASP A 510 -32.13 -0.23 -18.42
CA ASP A 510 -33.27 -0.98 -18.96
C ASP A 510 -33.96 -1.91 -17.96
N GLY A 511 -33.92 -1.54 -16.67
CA GLY A 511 -34.44 -2.33 -15.55
C GLY A 511 -33.47 -3.38 -15.03
N TYR A 512 -32.21 -3.43 -15.47
CA TYR A 512 -31.22 -4.38 -14.97
C TYR A 512 -30.17 -3.69 -14.12
N ILE A 513 -29.86 -4.25 -12.93
CA ILE A 513 -28.74 -3.77 -12.13
C ILE A 513 -27.42 -4.13 -12.83
N ILE A 514 -26.56 -3.13 -12.99
CA ILE A 514 -25.22 -3.33 -13.54
C ILE A 514 -24.32 -3.94 -12.46
N GLY A 515 -23.89 -5.18 -12.69
CA GLY A 515 -22.94 -5.91 -11.85
C GLY A 515 -21.49 -5.79 -12.30
N GLY A 516 -21.22 -5.27 -13.50
CA GLY A 516 -19.85 -5.05 -14.00
C GLY A 516 -19.72 -5.02 -15.52
N VAL A 517 -18.54 -5.39 -16.00
CA VAL A 517 -18.19 -5.49 -17.43
C VAL A 517 -17.54 -6.86 -17.68
N PHE A 518 -17.82 -7.49 -18.82
CA PHE A 518 -17.14 -8.72 -19.24
C PHE A 518 -15.71 -8.45 -19.67
N ASN A 519 -14.72 -8.90 -18.88
CA ASN A 519 -13.31 -8.62 -19.18
C ASN A 519 -12.71 -9.59 -20.21
N ASN A 520 -13.24 -10.81 -20.30
CA ASN A 520 -12.68 -11.87 -21.15
C ASN A 520 -13.74 -12.96 -21.42
N SER A 521 -13.40 -13.95 -22.24
CA SER A 521 -14.31 -15.05 -22.58
C SER A 521 -14.63 -15.98 -21.40
N PHE A 522 -13.73 -16.14 -20.44
CA PHE A 522 -13.98 -16.94 -19.24
C PHE A 522 -15.03 -16.26 -18.34
N ASP A 523 -14.96 -14.93 -18.19
CA ASP A 523 -15.98 -14.16 -17.48
C ASP A 523 -17.38 -14.40 -18.08
N ILE A 524 -17.49 -14.46 -19.41
CA ILE A 524 -18.77 -14.71 -20.11
C ILE A 524 -19.26 -16.14 -19.80
N PHE A 525 -18.36 -17.12 -19.85
CA PHE A 525 -18.69 -18.51 -19.59
C PHE A 525 -19.09 -18.78 -18.12
N ALA A 526 -18.46 -18.08 -17.18
CA ALA A 526 -18.70 -18.26 -15.74
C ALA A 526 -19.90 -17.44 -15.20
N TRP A 527 -20.48 -16.56 -16.02
CA TRP A 527 -21.62 -15.71 -15.63
C TRP A 527 -22.97 -16.37 -15.98
N PRO A 528 -24.07 -15.99 -15.30
CA PRO A 528 -25.43 -16.26 -15.78
C PRO A 528 -25.57 -15.98 -17.29
N THR A 529 -26.34 -16.84 -17.97
CA THR A 529 -26.49 -16.76 -19.42
C THR A 529 -27.15 -15.44 -19.80
N GLN A 530 -26.39 -14.55 -20.44
CA GLN A 530 -26.86 -13.22 -20.82
C GLN A 530 -26.85 -13.04 -22.34
N THR A 531 -28.02 -12.77 -22.92
CA THR A 531 -28.15 -12.50 -24.36
C THR A 531 -27.38 -11.23 -24.72
N GLY A 532 -26.57 -11.29 -25.78
CA GLY A 532 -25.75 -10.15 -26.23
C GLY A 532 -24.47 -9.92 -25.42
N ALA A 533 -24.02 -10.90 -24.62
CA ALA A 533 -22.73 -10.83 -23.95
C ALA A 533 -21.56 -10.87 -24.95
N TYR A 534 -20.65 -9.90 -24.83
CA TYR A 534 -19.35 -9.87 -25.50
C TYR A 534 -18.35 -9.15 -24.58
N ILE A 535 -17.06 -9.29 -24.85
CA ILE A 535 -16.01 -8.64 -24.06
C ILE A 535 -16.18 -7.11 -24.14
N GLY A 536 -16.33 -6.47 -22.99
CA GLY A 536 -16.65 -5.03 -22.87
C GLY A 536 -18.14 -4.71 -22.70
N ALA A 537 -19.04 -5.69 -22.85
CA ALA A 537 -20.46 -5.49 -22.56
C ALA A 537 -20.72 -5.45 -21.05
N LEU A 538 -21.78 -4.76 -20.64
CA LEU A 538 -22.25 -4.74 -19.26
C LEU A 538 -22.67 -6.14 -18.79
N LYS A 539 -22.30 -6.49 -17.56
CA LYS A 539 -22.83 -7.64 -16.82
C LYS A 539 -24.04 -7.19 -16.02
N TYR A 540 -25.15 -7.90 -16.16
CA TYR A 540 -26.33 -7.67 -15.33
C TYR A 540 -26.42 -8.72 -14.24
N ILE A 541 -26.89 -8.30 -13.05
CA ILE A 541 -27.09 -9.19 -11.92
C ILE A 541 -28.32 -10.07 -12.17
N ASP A 542 -28.13 -11.38 -12.00
CA ASP A 542 -29.22 -12.36 -11.89
C ASP A 542 -29.87 -12.20 -10.51
N VAL A 543 -31.07 -11.63 -10.50
CA VAL A 543 -31.75 -11.23 -9.25
C VAL A 543 -32.58 -12.38 -8.70
N ASN A 544 -33.08 -13.26 -9.58
CA ASN A 544 -33.95 -14.37 -9.21
C ASN A 544 -33.14 -15.67 -8.91
N GLY A 545 -31.86 -15.72 -9.31
CA GLY A 545 -30.93 -16.81 -9.05
C GLY A 545 -31.07 -18.02 -9.99
N ASP A 546 -31.75 -17.87 -11.14
CA ASP A 546 -32.00 -18.95 -12.10
C ASP A 546 -30.85 -19.21 -13.10
N LYS A 547 -29.79 -18.40 -13.00
CA LYS A 547 -28.58 -18.39 -13.86
C LYS A 547 -28.83 -17.96 -15.30
N VAL A 548 -29.91 -17.23 -15.58
CA VAL A 548 -30.25 -16.68 -16.89
C VAL A 548 -30.70 -15.23 -16.74
N ILE A 549 -30.01 -14.31 -17.41
CA ILE A 549 -30.45 -12.91 -17.44
C ILE A 549 -31.63 -12.79 -18.41
N SER A 550 -32.81 -12.54 -17.85
CA SER A 550 -34.10 -12.54 -18.56
C SER A 550 -34.96 -11.32 -18.17
N PRO A 551 -36.14 -11.09 -18.79
CA PRO A 551 -37.05 -10.04 -18.34
C PRO A 551 -37.50 -10.16 -16.87
N ASP A 552 -37.42 -11.35 -16.26
CA ASP A 552 -37.82 -11.58 -14.87
C ASP A 552 -36.81 -11.01 -13.85
N ASP A 553 -35.59 -10.68 -14.30
CA ASP A 553 -34.58 -9.99 -13.49
C ASP A 553 -34.78 -8.48 -13.43
N ARG A 554 -35.77 -7.94 -14.14
CA ARG A 554 -35.94 -6.49 -14.21
C ARG A 554 -36.43 -5.90 -12.90
N ILE A 555 -35.60 -5.07 -12.29
CA ILE A 555 -35.89 -4.25 -11.12
C ILE A 555 -35.41 -2.81 -11.30
N TRP A 556 -36.16 -1.88 -10.73
CA TRP A 556 -35.98 -0.43 -10.98
C TRP A 556 -35.16 0.28 -9.90
N TYR A 557 -34.69 -0.46 -8.90
CA TYR A 557 -33.80 -0.01 -7.83
C TYR A 557 -32.92 -1.18 -7.40
N ASP A 558 -31.74 -0.84 -6.87
CA ASP A 558 -30.89 -1.79 -6.18
C ASP A 558 -31.27 -1.84 -4.69
N THR A 559 -30.83 -2.86 -3.96
CA THR A 559 -31.04 -2.96 -2.52
C THR A 559 -29.72 -2.84 -1.77
N LEU A 560 -29.73 -2.06 -0.70
CA LEU A 560 -28.65 -1.94 0.25
C LEU A 560 -29.15 -2.33 1.64
N THR A 561 -28.76 -3.51 2.11
CA THR A 561 -29.09 -4.00 3.45
C THR A 561 -28.01 -3.60 4.45
N VAL A 562 -28.42 -3.00 5.55
CA VAL A 562 -27.57 -2.60 6.67
C VAL A 562 -27.96 -3.40 7.90
N ASN A 563 -27.01 -4.12 8.45
CA ASN A 563 -27.19 -4.81 9.73
C ASN A 563 -26.75 -3.88 10.86
N GLU A 564 -27.35 -4.02 12.04
CA GLU A 564 -27.11 -3.15 13.20
C GLU A 564 -25.62 -2.98 13.56
N ASP A 565 -24.90 -4.10 13.55
CA ASP A 565 -23.50 -4.21 14.00
C ASP A 565 -22.51 -4.37 12.84
N GLN A 566 -22.92 -4.09 11.60
CA GLN A 566 -22.04 -4.22 10.44
C GLN A 566 -22.13 -3.02 9.51
N THR A 567 -21.01 -2.71 8.87
CA THR A 567 -20.98 -1.76 7.76
C THR A 567 -21.60 -2.38 6.51
N ALA A 568 -22.60 -1.73 5.93
CA ALA A 568 -23.07 -2.06 4.59
C ALA A 568 -22.09 -1.48 3.55
N ALA A 569 -21.19 -2.33 3.06
CA ALA A 569 -20.19 -1.95 2.07
C ALA A 569 -20.55 -2.50 0.68
N LYS A 570 -20.56 -1.65 -0.35
CA LYS A 570 -20.90 -2.07 -1.72
C LYS A 570 -20.16 -1.27 -2.79
N ILE A 571 -19.64 -1.97 -3.80
CA ILE A 571 -19.21 -1.34 -5.05
C ILE A 571 -20.44 -1.22 -5.94
N VAL A 572 -20.70 -0.02 -6.43
CA VAL A 572 -21.81 0.28 -7.34
C VAL A 572 -21.23 0.70 -8.68
N ILE A 573 -21.64 0.01 -9.73
CA ILE A 573 -21.16 0.27 -11.09
C ILE A 573 -22.27 1.02 -11.82
N ILE A 574 -21.91 2.13 -12.44
CA ILE A 574 -22.82 2.92 -13.28
C ILE A 574 -22.39 2.84 -14.74
N GLY A 575 -23.36 2.85 -15.64
CA GLY A 575 -23.13 2.76 -17.08
C GLY A 575 -24.28 3.35 -17.88
N LYS A 576 -24.10 3.42 -19.21
CA LYS A 576 -25.11 3.89 -20.18
C LYS A 576 -25.52 2.80 -21.13
#